data_AF-A0A1B6L8E9-F1
#
_entry.id   AF-A0A1B6L8E9-F1
#
_cell.length_a   1.000
_cell.length_b   1.000
_cell.length_c   1.000
_cell.angle_alpha   90.00
_cell.angle_beta   90.00
_cell.angle_gamma   90.00
#
_symmetry.space_group_name_H-M   'P 1'
#
loop_
_entity.id
_entity.type
_entity.pdbx_description
1 polymer ?
#
loop_
_entity_poly.entity_id
_entity_poly.type
_entity_poly.pdbx_seq_one_letter_code
_entity_poly.pdbx_strand_id
1 'polypeptide(L)'
;MKSLFSNPAGWKSLITFTVLLLAWVSGFASRLFAVIRFESIIHEFDPWFNYRATAYMVQHGFYNFLNWFDERAWYPLGRIVGGTVYPGLMITSGAIHHVLHALNIPVHIRDICVFLAPIFSGLTAISTYFLTKELWSAGAGLFAACFIAIVPGY
;
A
#
# COMPACT_ATOMS: atom_id res chain seq x y z
N MET A 1 -39.60 4.91 26.67
CA MET A 1 -38.55 4.10 26.02
C MET A 1 -38.60 4.37 24.52
N LYS A 2 -38.04 5.49 24.06
CA LYS A 2 -37.99 5.82 22.63
C LYS A 2 -36.90 4.97 21.99
N SER A 3 -37.32 4.21 20.97
CA SER A 3 -36.54 3.25 20.19
C SER A 3 -35.10 3.70 19.92
N LEU A 4 -34.13 3.01 20.53
CA LEU A 4 -32.72 3.08 20.16
C LEU A 4 -32.47 2.59 18.71
N PHE A 5 -33.47 1.98 18.08
CA PHE A 5 -33.39 1.30 16.78
C PHE A 5 -33.80 2.15 15.58
N SER A 6 -34.34 3.37 15.76
CA SER A 6 -34.94 4.14 14.66
C SER A 6 -34.10 5.34 14.20
N ASN A 7 -32.78 5.19 14.10
CA ASN A 7 -31.97 6.18 13.36
C ASN A 7 -31.60 5.62 11.98
N PRO A 8 -32.42 5.85 10.93
CA PRO A 8 -32.16 5.34 9.58
C PRO A 8 -30.86 5.87 8.98
N ALA A 9 -30.34 7.01 9.43
CA ALA A 9 -29.05 7.53 9.00
C ALA A 9 -27.88 6.72 9.58
N GLY A 10 -27.98 6.27 10.84
CA GLY A 10 -26.96 5.45 11.50
C GLY A 10 -26.78 4.10 10.81
N TRP A 11 -27.89 3.43 10.48
CA TRP A 11 -27.85 2.15 9.76
C TRP A 11 -27.23 2.27 8.36
N LYS A 12 -27.55 3.34 7.62
CA LYS A 12 -26.94 3.60 6.30
C LYS A 12 -25.42 3.78 6.40
N SER A 13 -24.96 4.54 7.40
CA SER A 13 -23.52 4.73 7.62
C SER A 13 -22.83 3.43 8.03
N LEU A 14 -23.46 2.62 8.88
CA LEU A 14 -22.92 1.32 9.30
C LEU A 14 -22.76 0.37 8.10
N ILE A 15 -23.78 0.27 7.24
CA ILE A 15 -23.71 -0.54 6.02
C ILE A 15 -22.59 -0.06 5.12
N THR A 16 -22.48 1.26 4.89
CA THR A 16 -21.42 1.85 4.05
C THR A 16 -20.03 1.48 4.59
N PHE A 17 -19.81 1.66 5.90
CA PHE A 17 -18.55 1.31 6.54
C PHE A 17 -18.24 -0.19 6.42
N THR A 18 -19.24 -1.04 6.65
CA THR A 18 -19.10 -2.49 6.61
C THR A 18 -18.72 -2.97 5.20
N VAL A 19 -19.37 -2.42 4.17
CA VAL A 19 -19.06 -2.76 2.77
C VAL A 19 -17.65 -2.33 2.40
N LEU A 20 -17.22 -1.12 2.78
CA LEU A 20 -15.86 -0.66 2.51
C LEU A 20 -14.80 -1.49 3.24
N LEU A 21 -15.06 -1.88 4.49
CA LEU A 21 -14.19 -2.77 5.25
C LEU A 21 -14.07 -4.14 4.58
N LEU A 22 -15.20 -4.72 4.16
CA LEU A 22 -15.20 -6.00 3.44
C LEU A 22 -14.51 -5.90 2.08
N ALA A 23 -14.66 -4.79 1.36
CA ALA A 23 -13.97 -4.55 0.10
C ALA A 23 -12.45 -4.47 0.31
N TRP A 24 -11.99 -3.77 1.36
CA TRP A 24 -10.57 -3.74 1.72
C TRP A 24 -10.07 -5.14 2.04
N VAL A 25 -10.71 -5.86 2.97
CA VAL A 25 -10.30 -7.20 3.38
C VAL A 25 -10.26 -8.16 2.19
N SER A 26 -11.26 -8.09 1.30
CA SER A 26 -11.32 -8.92 0.10
C SER A 26 -10.19 -8.59 -0.89
N GLY A 27 -9.90 -7.31 -1.13
CA GLY A 27 -8.81 -6.88 -2.01
C GLY A 27 -7.42 -7.18 -1.45
N PHE A 28 -7.26 -7.14 -0.12
CA PHE A 28 -6.04 -7.58 0.53
C PHE A 28 -5.87 -9.10 0.40
N ALA A 29 -6.90 -9.88 0.74
CA ALA A 29 -6.84 -11.34 0.72
C ALA A 29 -6.63 -11.92 -0.69
N SER A 30 -7.25 -11.34 -1.72
CA SER A 30 -7.11 -11.80 -3.11
C SER A 30 -5.68 -11.67 -3.65
N ARG A 31 -4.83 -10.83 -3.06
CA ARG A 31 -3.45 -10.60 -3.50
C ARG A 31 -2.40 -11.43 -2.75
N LEU A 32 -2.82 -12.25 -1.79
CA LEU A 32 -1.90 -13.08 -0.98
C LEU A 32 -1.62 -14.46 -1.56
N PHE A 33 -2.23 -14.86 -2.69
CA PHE A 33 -2.10 -16.23 -3.20
C PHE A 33 -0.64 -16.65 -3.48
N ALA A 34 0.21 -15.75 -3.99
CA ALA A 34 1.62 -16.04 -4.23
C ALA A 34 2.38 -16.25 -2.91
N VAL A 35 2.13 -15.40 -1.92
CA VAL A 35 2.77 -15.46 -0.59
C VAL A 35 2.33 -16.69 0.20
N ILE A 36 1.08 -17.15 0.04
CA ILE A 36 0.56 -18.34 0.73
C ILE A 36 1.09 -19.63 0.09
N ARG A 37 1.21 -19.68 -1.23
CA ARG A 37 1.66 -20.88 -1.97
C ARG A 37 3.17 -21.03 -1.98
N PHE A 38 3.89 -19.92 -2.00
CA PHE A 38 5.34 -19.86 -2.10
C PHE A 38 5.92 -19.08 -0.92
N GLU A 39 7.14 -18.59 -1.04
CA GLU A 39 7.80 -17.80 0.00
C GLU A 39 7.45 -16.32 -0.11
N SER A 40 7.47 -15.60 1.03
CA SER A 40 7.31 -14.14 1.08
C SER A 40 8.57 -13.43 0.61
N ILE A 41 8.80 -13.46 -0.69
CA ILE A 41 9.93 -12.82 -1.37
C ILE A 41 9.44 -11.83 -2.42
N ILE A 42 10.34 -10.99 -2.89
CA ILE A 42 10.05 -10.06 -3.97
C ILE A 42 10.05 -10.82 -5.29
N HIS A 43 8.98 -10.67 -6.05
CA HIS A 43 8.81 -11.26 -7.37
C HIS A 43 9.17 -10.27 -8.47
N GLU A 44 9.34 -10.80 -9.68
CA GLU A 44 9.85 -10.08 -10.87
C GLU A 44 11.24 -9.44 -10.70
N PHE A 45 11.74 -8.83 -11.78
CA PHE A 45 13.07 -8.24 -11.86
C PHE A 45 13.10 -6.79 -11.36
N ASP A 46 12.11 -5.98 -11.73
CA ASP A 46 12.08 -4.54 -11.45
C ASP A 46 12.05 -4.20 -9.95
N PRO A 47 11.24 -4.88 -9.10
CA PRO A 47 11.09 -4.47 -7.71
C PRO A 47 12.34 -4.71 -6.84
N TRP A 48 13.32 -5.51 -7.30
CA TRP A 48 14.59 -5.71 -6.59
C TRP A 48 15.38 -4.41 -6.42
N PHE A 49 15.39 -3.54 -7.43
CA PHE A 49 16.02 -2.23 -7.32
C PHE A 49 15.30 -1.36 -6.27
N ASN A 50 13.97 -1.36 -6.29
CA ASN A 50 13.15 -0.60 -5.33
C ASN A 50 13.39 -1.06 -3.89
N TYR A 51 13.48 -2.37 -3.66
CA TYR A 51 13.81 -2.92 -2.36
C TYR A 51 15.22 -2.53 -1.91
N ARG A 52 16.23 -2.67 -2.78
CA ARG A 52 17.61 -2.27 -2.46
C ARG A 52 17.71 -0.79 -2.11
N ALA A 53 17.05 0.07 -2.90
CA ALA A 53 16.98 1.51 -2.64
C ALA A 53 16.32 1.81 -1.29
N THR A 54 15.22 1.13 -0.97
CA THR A 54 14.52 1.26 0.31
C THR A 54 15.40 0.80 1.48
N ALA A 55 16.06 -0.36 1.35
CA ALA A 55 16.97 -0.88 2.36
C ALA A 55 18.16 0.07 2.60
N TYR A 56 18.74 0.62 1.53
CA TYR A 56 19.79 1.62 1.64
C TYR A 56 19.31 2.86 2.39
N MET A 57 18.13 3.38 2.05
CA MET A 57 17.53 4.55 2.70
C MET A 57 17.25 4.32 4.19
N VAL A 58 16.74 3.15 4.57
CA VAL A 58 16.47 2.81 5.97
C VAL A 58 17.77 2.69 6.78
N GLN A 59 18.84 2.16 6.17
CA GLN A 59 20.13 1.97 6.85
C GLN A 59 20.97 3.26 6.95
N HIS A 60 20.96 4.10 5.91
CA HIS A 60 21.84 5.27 5.81
C HIS A 60 21.11 6.60 6.06
N GLY A 61 19.79 6.59 6.10
CA GLY A 61 18.95 7.78 6.27
C GLY A 61 18.62 8.50 4.96
N PHE A 62 17.70 9.46 5.06
CA PHE A 62 17.10 10.13 3.90
C PHE A 62 18.09 11.03 3.12
N TYR A 63 18.90 11.84 3.83
CA TYR A 63 19.86 12.73 3.16
C TYR A 63 20.95 11.98 2.41
N ASN A 64 21.41 10.86 2.94
CA ASN A 64 22.39 10.00 2.26
C ASN A 64 21.74 9.29 1.06
N PHE A 65 20.47 8.90 1.16
CA PHE A 65 19.73 8.36 0.02
C PHE A 65 19.58 9.35 -1.13
N LEU A 66 19.26 10.62 -0.84
CA LEU A 66 19.15 11.66 -1.87
C LEU A 66 20.48 11.95 -2.59
N ASN A 67 21.61 11.78 -1.89
CA ASN A 67 22.95 11.95 -2.48
C ASN A 67 23.59 10.61 -2.87
N TRP A 68 22.80 9.53 -2.97
CA TRP A 68 23.35 8.20 -3.18
C TRP A 68 23.86 8.03 -4.61
N PHE A 69 25.17 7.77 -4.72
CA PHE A 69 25.82 7.28 -5.93
C PHE A 69 26.06 5.78 -5.80
N ASP A 70 25.49 5.01 -6.74
CA ASP A 70 25.64 3.57 -6.81
C ASP A 70 26.75 3.19 -7.78
N GLU A 71 27.92 2.86 -7.24
CA GLU A 71 29.08 2.36 -7.98
C GLU A 71 28.92 0.90 -8.47
N ARG A 72 27.94 0.16 -7.93
CA ARG A 72 27.76 -1.27 -8.22
C ARG A 72 26.89 -1.54 -9.45
N ALA A 73 26.23 -0.52 -9.98
CA ALA A 73 25.45 -0.58 -11.20
C ALA A 73 26.20 0.11 -12.33
N TRP A 74 25.98 -0.34 -13.58
CA TRP A 74 26.55 0.33 -14.77
C TRP A 74 28.07 0.48 -14.76
N TYR A 75 28.82 -0.59 -14.45
CA TYR A 75 30.28 -0.56 -14.55
C TYR A 75 30.71 -0.20 -15.99
N PRO A 76 31.66 0.73 -16.19
CA PRO A 76 32.51 1.43 -15.19
C PRO A 76 32.00 2.80 -14.72
N LEU A 77 30.82 3.24 -15.16
CA LEU A 77 30.31 4.60 -14.94
C LEU A 77 29.65 4.81 -13.56
N GLY A 78 28.96 3.80 -13.03
CA GLY A 78 28.09 3.99 -11.86
C GLY A 78 26.73 4.61 -12.23
N ARG A 79 25.88 4.81 -11.22
CA ARG A 79 24.57 5.49 -11.36
C ARG A 79 24.31 6.45 -10.20
N ILE A 80 23.98 7.70 -10.51
CA ILE A 80 23.48 8.66 -9.51
C ILE A 80 22.03 8.31 -9.20
N VAL A 81 21.77 7.54 -8.14
CA VAL A 81 20.42 7.04 -7.85
C VAL A 81 19.50 8.14 -7.35
N GLY A 82 19.95 8.95 -6.38
CA GLY A 82 19.10 9.95 -5.75
C GLY A 82 18.48 10.98 -6.71
N GLY A 83 19.17 11.29 -7.82
CA GLY A 83 18.67 12.19 -8.87
C GLY A 83 17.96 11.49 -10.04
N THR A 84 17.98 10.15 -10.12
CA THR A 84 17.42 9.38 -11.25
C THR A 84 16.29 8.43 -10.84
N VAL A 85 15.78 8.54 -9.61
CA VAL A 85 14.69 7.72 -9.09
C VAL A 85 13.60 8.58 -8.47
N TYR A 86 12.34 8.16 -8.61
CA TYR A 86 11.24 8.75 -7.88
C TYR A 86 11.20 8.16 -6.46
N PRO A 87 11.40 8.96 -5.39
CA PRO A 87 11.65 8.44 -4.05
C PRO A 87 10.38 8.05 -3.29
N GLY A 88 9.18 8.27 -3.85
CA GLY A 88 7.91 8.14 -3.14
C GLY A 88 7.67 6.75 -2.53
N LEU A 89 7.97 5.69 -3.28
CA LEU A 89 7.80 4.31 -2.80
C LEU A 89 8.78 4.00 -1.65
N MET A 90 10.04 4.37 -1.80
CA MET A 90 11.07 4.16 -0.77
C MET A 90 10.71 4.90 0.50
N ILE A 91 10.36 6.19 0.41
CA ILE A 91 9.97 7.03 1.55
C ILE A 91 8.76 6.43 2.26
N THR A 92 7.74 5.99 1.53
CA THR A 92 6.52 5.41 2.11
C THR A 92 6.85 4.13 2.90
N SER A 93 7.58 3.20 2.30
CA SER A 93 8.02 1.97 2.98
C SER A 93 8.90 2.25 4.20
N GLY A 94 9.85 3.18 4.08
CA GLY A 94 10.74 3.56 5.17
C GLY A 94 10.02 4.27 6.32
N ALA A 95 9.01 5.08 6.02
CA ALA A 95 8.17 5.73 7.02
C ALA A 95 7.36 4.70 7.82
N ILE A 96 6.73 3.73 7.13
CA ILE A 96 6.01 2.62 7.78
C ILE A 96 6.97 1.82 8.67
N HIS A 97 8.16 1.50 8.18
CA HIS A 97 9.19 0.80 8.95
C HIS A 97 9.60 1.58 10.21
N HIS A 98 9.83 2.89 10.09
CA HIS A 98 10.21 3.73 11.21
C HIS A 98 9.11 3.83 12.27
N VAL A 99 7.84 3.97 11.86
CA VAL A 99 6.68 4.00 12.76
C VAL A 99 6.54 2.66 13.50
N LEU A 100 6.64 1.53 12.80
CA LEU A 100 6.56 0.20 13.42
C LEU A 100 7.70 -0.04 14.42
N HIS A 101 8.92 0.36 14.07
CA HIS A 101 10.06 0.29 14.98
C HIS A 101 9.90 1.21 16.20
N ALA A 102 9.35 2.42 16.03
CA ALA A 102 9.07 3.33 17.15
C ALA A 102 8.01 2.76 18.11
N LEU A 103 7.10 1.92 17.61
CA LEU A 103 6.12 1.17 18.41
C LEU A 103 6.69 -0.14 18.99
N ASN A 104 7.99 -0.39 18.86
CA ASN A 104 8.67 -1.64 19.27
C ASN A 104 8.14 -2.91 18.60
N ILE A 105 7.68 -2.81 17.35
CA ILE A 105 7.28 -3.95 16.53
C ILE A 105 8.39 -4.17 15.48
N PRO A 106 9.38 -5.04 15.75
CA PRO A 106 10.51 -5.23 14.85
C PRO A 106 10.10 -6.07 13.63
N VAL A 107 9.75 -5.38 12.54
CA VAL A 107 9.42 -5.99 11.24
C VAL A 107 10.54 -5.71 10.26
N HIS A 108 11.02 -6.74 9.57
CA HIS A 108 12.06 -6.58 8.57
C HIS A 108 11.54 -5.79 7.36
N ILE A 109 12.38 -4.92 6.79
CA ILE A 109 12.00 -4.03 5.67
C ILE A 109 11.49 -4.79 4.44
N ARG A 110 11.98 -6.01 4.19
CA ARG A 110 11.49 -6.88 3.12
C ARG A 110 10.00 -7.15 3.24
N ASP A 111 9.53 -7.47 4.45
CA ASP A 111 8.15 -7.89 4.65
C ASP A 111 7.21 -6.68 4.45
N ILE A 112 7.64 -5.49 4.86
CA ILE A 112 6.94 -4.22 4.57
C ILE A 112 6.84 -4.00 3.06
N CYS A 113 7.95 -4.15 2.32
CA CYS A 113 7.94 -3.98 0.87
C CYS A 113 7.03 -4.99 0.15
N VAL A 114 6.92 -6.23 0.64
CA VAL A 114 6.03 -7.26 0.09
C VAL A 114 4.55 -6.94 0.37
N PHE A 115 4.22 -6.54 1.61
CA PHE A 115 2.83 -6.30 2.01
C PHE A 115 2.32 -4.87 1.71
N LEU A 116 3.17 -3.97 1.23
CA LEU A 116 2.77 -2.59 0.90
C LEU A 116 1.69 -2.56 -0.20
N ALA A 117 1.86 -3.33 -1.28
CA ALA A 117 0.90 -3.33 -2.39
C ALA A 117 -0.52 -3.80 -1.98
N PRO A 118 -0.70 -4.92 -1.27
CA PRO A 118 -2.01 -5.32 -0.74
C PRO A 118 -2.66 -4.28 0.18
N ILE A 119 -1.87 -3.60 1.04
CA ILE A 119 -2.40 -2.55 1.94
C ILE A 119 -2.93 -1.36 1.12
N PHE A 120 -2.14 -0.87 0.17
CA PHE A 120 -2.52 0.26 -0.68
C PHE A 120 -3.67 -0.07 -1.63
N SER A 121 -3.85 -1.34 -2.01
CA SER A 121 -5.02 -1.78 -2.78
C SER A 121 -6.34 -1.48 -2.06
N GLY A 122 -6.41 -1.69 -0.74
CA GLY A 122 -7.58 -1.33 0.06
C GLY A 122 -7.81 0.18 0.14
N LEU A 123 -6.73 0.96 0.27
CA LEU A 123 -6.80 2.42 0.23
C LEU A 123 -7.29 2.92 -1.14
N THR A 124 -6.90 2.27 -2.24
CA THR A 124 -7.42 2.54 -3.59
C THR A 124 -8.92 2.29 -3.67
N ALA A 125 -9.44 1.21 -3.08
CA ALA A 125 -10.88 0.96 -3.05
C ALA A 125 -11.65 2.08 -2.31
N ILE A 126 -11.11 2.57 -1.19
CA ILE A 126 -11.67 3.71 -0.45
C ILE A 126 -11.59 5.00 -1.28
N SER A 127 -10.47 5.26 -1.94
CA SER A 127 -10.31 6.44 -2.80
C SER A 127 -11.32 6.42 -3.96
N THR A 128 -11.52 5.26 -4.59
CA THR A 128 -12.51 5.06 -5.66
C THR A 128 -13.94 5.29 -5.16
N TYR A 129 -14.27 4.83 -3.95
CA TYR A 129 -15.56 5.13 -3.33
C TYR A 129 -15.82 6.63 -3.25
N PHE A 130 -14.88 7.40 -2.71
CA PHE A 130 -15.03 8.85 -2.57
C PHE A 130 -15.12 9.53 -3.93
N LEU A 131 -14.27 9.16 -4.88
CA LEU A 131 -14.30 9.72 -6.24
C LEU A 131 -15.66 9.51 -6.92
N THR A 132 -16.18 8.27 -6.91
CA THR A 132 -17.47 7.96 -7.56
C THR A 132 -18.65 8.55 -6.81
N LYS A 133 -18.54 8.69 -5.47
CA LYS A 133 -19.57 9.35 -4.66
C LYS A 133 -19.74 10.82 -5.04
N GLU A 134 -18.64 11.53 -5.33
CA GLU A 134 -18.70 12.94 -5.77
C GLU A 134 -19.33 13.09 -7.16
N LEU A 135 -19.17 12.09 -8.03
CA LEU A 135 -19.71 12.15 -9.39
C LEU A 135 -21.18 11.76 -9.50
N TRP A 136 -21.68 10.89 -8.63
CA TRP A 136 -23.03 10.34 -8.78
C TRP A 136 -23.75 10.13 -7.45
N SER A 137 -23.57 8.97 -6.81
CA SER A 137 -24.26 8.63 -5.58
C SER A 137 -23.42 7.71 -4.71
N ALA A 138 -23.72 7.68 -3.41
CA ALA A 138 -23.06 6.78 -2.48
C ALA A 138 -23.23 5.29 -2.86
N GLY A 139 -24.37 4.91 -3.46
CA GLY A 139 -24.60 3.56 -3.95
C GLY A 139 -23.66 3.19 -5.09
N ALA A 140 -23.52 4.08 -6.07
CA ALA A 140 -22.58 3.88 -7.18
C ALA A 140 -21.12 3.78 -6.68
N GLY A 141 -20.76 4.60 -5.68
CA GLY A 141 -19.43 4.52 -5.06
C GLY A 141 -19.15 3.20 -4.36
N LEU A 142 -20.14 2.62 -3.67
CA LEU A 142 -19.97 1.30 -3.03
C LEU A 142 -19.72 0.21 -4.06
N PHE A 143 -20.46 0.21 -5.18
CA PHE A 143 -20.22 -0.75 -6.26
C PHE A 143 -18.85 -0.55 -6.91
N ALA A 144 -18.45 0.70 -7.18
CA ALA A 144 -17.14 1.00 -7.77
C ALA A 144 -15.98 0.52 -6.87
N ALA A 145 -16.09 0.71 -5.55
CA ALA A 145 -15.11 0.22 -4.58
C ALA A 145 -15.02 -1.30 -4.56
N CYS A 146 -16.15 -2.00 -4.61
CA CYS A 146 -16.17 -3.46 -4.69
C CYS A 146 -15.56 -3.97 -6.00
N PHE A 147 -15.79 -3.29 -7.13
CA PHE A 147 -15.22 -3.69 -8.42
C PHE A 147 -13.70 -3.54 -8.46
N ILE A 148 -13.16 -2.38 -8.07
CA ILE A 148 -11.70 -2.15 -8.10
C ILE A 148 -10.94 -3.04 -7.11
N ALA A 149 -11.58 -3.46 -6.00
CA ALA A 149 -10.94 -4.31 -5.01
C ALA A 149 -10.51 -5.67 -5.57
N ILE A 150 -11.26 -6.25 -6.51
CA ILE A 150 -11.05 -7.62 -7.02
C ILE A 150 -10.81 -7.69 -8.53
N VAL A 151 -10.77 -6.55 -9.24
CA VAL A 151 -10.56 -6.55 -10.69
C VAL A 151 -9.19 -7.16 -11.03
N PRO A 152 -9.09 -8.12 -11.96
CA PRO A 152 -7.81 -8.78 -12.26
C PRO A 152 -6.75 -7.88 -12.91
N GLY A 153 -7.16 -6.74 -13.45
CA GLY A 153 -6.26 -5.79 -14.13
C GLY A 153 -5.46 -4.90 -13.17
N TYR A 154 -5.75 -4.95 -11.87
CA TYR A 154 -5.11 -4.15 -10.82
C TYR A 154 -4.62 -5.05 -9.68
#